data_AF-A0AAW2UPZ2-F1
#
_entry.id   AF-A0AAW2UPZ2-F1
#
_cell.length_a   1.000
_cell.length_b   1.000
_cell.length_c   1.000
_cell.angle_alpha   90.00
_cell.angle_beta   90.00
_cell.angle_gamma   90.00
#
_symmetry.space_group_name_H-M   'P 1'
#
loop_
_entity.id
_entity.type
_entity.pdbx_description
1 polymer ?
#
loop_
_entity_poly.entity_id
_entity_poly.type
_entity_poly.pdbx_seq_one_letter_code
_entity_poly.pdbx_strand_id
1 'polypeptide(L)'
;MIQPVTPVVIGSFHEFRSLFLRQFASSRKHRKTELSLFFIHQKEGEPLKEYLQRFNTAALEVPSATQEVKASAFAQGLLDRDLFKSSHQI
;
A
#
# COMPACT_ATOMS: atom_id res chain seq x y z
N MET A 1 -27.73 22.37 8.30
CA MET A 1 -27.13 23.70 8.09
C MET A 1 -25.66 23.50 7.77
N ILE A 2 -25.19 23.90 6.59
CA ILE A 2 -23.78 23.83 6.19
C ILE A 2 -23.17 25.20 6.54
N GLN A 3 -22.10 25.25 7.34
CA GLN A 3 -21.43 26.52 7.64
C GLN A 3 -20.76 27.08 6.37
N PRO A 4 -20.79 28.41 6.16
CA PRO A 4 -20.13 29.04 5.03
C PRO A 4 -18.61 28.85 5.14
N VAL A 5 -17.99 28.39 4.06
CA VAL A 5 -16.53 28.35 3.95
C VAL A 5 -16.06 29.77 3.63
N THR A 6 -15.41 30.43 4.57
CA THR A 6 -14.80 31.73 4.32
C THR A 6 -13.60 31.56 3.37
N PRO A 7 -13.49 32.35 2.29
CA PRO A 7 -12.31 32.32 1.43
C PRO A 7 -11.11 32.82 2.23
N VAL A 8 -10.15 31.93 2.47
CA VAL A 8 -8.88 32.29 3.12
C VAL A 8 -8.01 33.02 2.10
N VAL A 9 -7.86 34.33 2.26
CA VAL A 9 -6.83 35.11 1.54
C VAL A 9 -5.53 34.93 2.31
N ILE A 10 -4.54 34.34 1.66
CA ILE A 10 -3.25 34.01 2.29
C ILE A 10 -2.30 35.19 2.08
N GLY A 11 -1.90 35.85 3.16
CA GLY A 11 -1.13 37.10 3.11
C GLY A 11 0.38 36.90 2.97
N SER A 12 0.87 35.66 3.14
CA SER A 12 2.30 35.36 3.04
C SER A 12 2.58 33.91 2.66
N PHE A 13 3.77 33.67 2.10
CA PHE A 13 4.24 32.31 1.81
C PHE A 13 4.38 31.44 3.08
N HIS A 14 4.71 32.04 4.22
CA HIS A 14 4.80 31.33 5.49
C HIS A 14 3.43 30.79 5.94
N GLU A 15 2.40 31.62 5.85
CA GLU A 15 1.02 31.25 6.15
C GLU A 15 0.50 30.18 5.18
N PHE A 16 0.78 30.34 3.88
CA PHE A 16 0.50 29.33 2.86
C PHE A 16 1.12 27.99 3.24
N ARG A 17 2.43 27.98 3.53
CA ARG A 17 3.17 26.76 3.86
C ARG A 17 2.61 26.08 5.11
N SER A 18 2.25 26.83 6.14
CA SER A 18 1.68 26.27 7.37
C SER A 18 0.33 25.61 7.13
N LEU A 19 -0.58 26.30 6.42
CA LEU A 19 -1.90 25.76 6.07
C LEU A 19 -1.78 24.56 5.12
N PHE A 20 -0.92 24.66 4.11
CA PHE A 20 -0.61 23.58 3.18
C PHE A 20 -0.10 22.36 3.93
N LEU A 21 0.91 22.50 4.78
CA LEU A 21 1.44 21.39 5.57
C LEU A 21 0.42 20.82 6.55
N ARG A 22 -0.44 21.64 7.16
CA ARG A 22 -1.52 21.15 8.03
C ARG A 22 -2.54 20.33 7.24
N GLN A 23 -2.93 20.79 6.05
CA GLN A 23 -3.90 20.11 5.20
C GLN A 23 -3.32 18.88 4.49
N PHE A 24 -2.02 18.89 4.17
CA PHE A 24 -1.31 17.76 3.56
C PHE A 24 -0.69 16.80 4.58
N ALA A 25 -0.53 17.20 5.85
CA ALA A 25 -0.08 16.29 6.90
C ALA A 25 -1.11 15.19 7.19
N SER A 26 -2.40 15.46 6.96
CA SER A 26 -3.47 14.45 6.96
C SER A 26 -3.57 13.70 5.64
N SER A 27 -3.04 14.26 4.54
CA SER A 27 -2.87 13.55 3.26
C SER A 27 -1.63 12.66 3.23
N ARG A 28 -0.94 12.45 4.37
CA ARG A 28 0.00 11.34 4.52
C ARG A 28 -0.76 10.09 4.12
N LYS A 29 -0.48 9.58 2.92
CA LYS A 29 -1.01 8.36 2.30
C LYS A 29 -1.63 7.48 3.37
N HIS A 30 -2.96 7.35 3.37
CA HIS A 30 -3.71 6.48 4.27
C HIS A 30 -2.82 5.31 4.68
N ARG A 31 -2.44 5.21 5.97
CA ARG A 31 -1.52 4.16 6.43
C ARG A 31 -2.07 2.86 5.90
N LYS A 32 -1.30 2.21 5.03
CA LYS A 32 -1.67 0.89 4.52
C LYS A 32 -1.83 -0.03 5.72
N THR A 33 -2.99 -0.67 5.80
CA THR A 33 -3.31 -1.60 6.88
C THR A 33 -2.78 -2.98 6.52
N GLU A 34 -2.75 -3.89 7.48
CA GLU A 34 -2.34 -5.27 7.25
C GLU A 34 -3.23 -5.97 6.22
N LEU A 35 -4.53 -5.65 6.25
CA LEU A 35 -5.52 -6.09 5.26
C LEU A 35 -5.15 -5.69 3.83
N SER A 36 -4.40 -4.59 3.65
CA SER A 36 -3.99 -4.14 2.31
C SER A 36 -3.04 -5.12 1.61
N LEU A 37 -2.29 -5.94 2.36
CA LEU A 37 -1.38 -6.93 1.79
C LEU A 37 -2.15 -8.08 1.12
N PHE A 38 -3.33 -8.41 1.62
CA PHE A 38 -4.18 -9.48 1.09
C PHE A 38 -4.82 -9.14 -0.27
N PHE A 39 -4.80 -7.87 -0.69
CA PHE A 39 -5.26 -7.48 -2.02
C PHE A 39 -4.17 -7.58 -3.09
N ILE A 40 -2.93 -7.90 -2.70
CA ILE A 40 -1.81 -8.04 -3.62
C ILE A 40 -1.79 -9.46 -4.15
N HIS A 41 -2.29 -9.63 -5.37
CA HIS A 41 -2.27 -10.91 -6.07
C HIS A 41 -1.22 -10.89 -7.18
N GLN A 42 -0.66 -12.06 -7.46
CA GLN A 42 0.12 -12.33 -8.66
C GLN A 42 -0.83 -12.29 -9.86
N LYS A 43 -0.46 -11.51 -10.87
CA LYS A 43 -1.25 -11.35 -12.09
C LYS A 43 -0.99 -12.52 -13.04
N GLU A 44 -1.93 -12.78 -13.93
CA GLU A 44 -1.71 -13.74 -15.02
C GLU A 44 -0.54 -13.29 -15.90
N GLY A 45 0.41 -14.20 -16.14
CA GLY A 45 1.62 -13.91 -16.92
C GLY A 45 2.72 -13.14 -16.16
N GLU A 46 2.49 -12.76 -14.91
CA GLU A 46 3.49 -12.10 -14.09
C GLU A 46 4.50 -13.11 -13.51
N PRO A 47 5.81 -12.95 -13.74
CA PRO A 47 6.82 -13.76 -13.10
C PRO A 47 6.79 -13.61 -11.58
N LEU A 48 6.98 -14.72 -10.85
CA LEU A 48 7.01 -14.74 -9.38
C LEU A 48 7.93 -13.66 -8.77
N LYS A 49 9.07 -13.38 -9.43
CA LYS A 49 10.02 -12.36 -9.01
C LYS A 49 9.41 -10.95 -8.98
N GLU A 50 8.61 -10.61 -9.98
CA GLU A 50 7.95 -9.29 -10.07
C GLU A 50 6.84 -9.17 -9.02
N TYR A 51 6.06 -10.24 -8.82
CA TYR A 51 5.09 -10.32 -7.74
C TYR A 51 5.75 -10.13 -6.37
N LEU A 52 6.84 -10.87 -6.10
CA LEU A 52 7.59 -10.78 -4.83
C LEU A 52 8.14 -9.37 -4.61
N GLN A 53 8.64 -8.71 -5.65
CA GLN A 53 9.11 -7.32 -5.54
C GLN A 53 7.97 -6.38 -5.13
N ARG A 54 6.80 -6.45 -5.79
CA ARG A 54 5.64 -5.62 -5.43
C ARG A 54 5.14 -5.91 -4.02
N PHE A 55 5.06 -7.19 -3.66
CA PHE A 55 4.63 -7.61 -2.33
C PHE A 55 5.58 -7.06 -1.26
N ASN A 56 6.89 -7.20 -1.44
CA ASN A 56 7.90 -6.70 -0.50
C ASN A 56 7.83 -5.17 -0.35
N THR A 57 7.69 -4.44 -1.45
CA THR A 57 7.52 -2.98 -1.40
C THR A 57 6.31 -2.60 -0.56
N ALA A 58 5.17 -3.28 -0.74
CA ALA A 58 3.98 -3.00 0.06
C ALA A 58 4.12 -3.43 1.52
N ALA A 59 4.78 -4.56 1.80
CA ALA A 59 5.02 -5.05 3.16
C ALA A 59 5.92 -4.11 3.97
N LEU A 60 6.88 -3.42 3.34
CA LEU A 60 7.70 -2.39 3.97
C LEU A 60 6.89 -1.14 4.36
N GLU A 61 5.79 -0.85 3.64
CA GLU A 61 4.89 0.25 3.96
C GLU A 61 3.93 -0.08 5.13
N VAL A 62 3.88 -1.34 5.57
CA VAL A 62 3.02 -1.83 6.68
C VAL A 62 3.88 -2.43 7.80
N PRO A 63 4.58 -1.59 8.60
CA PRO A 63 5.46 -2.07 9.66
C PRO A 63 4.72 -2.74 10.82
N SER A 64 3.40 -2.59 10.94
CA SER A 64 2.60 -3.26 11.98
C SER A 64 2.39 -4.75 11.69
N ALA A 65 2.40 -5.15 10.41
CA ALA A 65 2.10 -6.53 10.01
C ALA A 65 3.18 -7.48 10.52
N THR A 66 2.76 -8.51 11.25
CA THR A 66 3.64 -9.59 11.72
C THR A 66 4.14 -10.43 10.54
N GLN A 67 5.16 -11.26 10.77
CA GLN A 67 5.69 -12.12 9.71
C GLN A 67 4.68 -13.18 9.27
N GLU A 68 3.86 -13.67 10.21
CA GLU A 68 2.80 -14.64 9.96
C GLU A 68 1.72 -14.04 9.05
N VAL A 69 1.33 -12.79 9.30
CA VAL A 69 0.38 -12.05 8.46
C VAL A 69 0.96 -11.83 7.06
N LYS A 70 2.24 -11.43 6.96
CA LYS A 70 2.92 -11.26 5.67
C LYS A 70 3.01 -12.57 4.88
N ALA A 71 3.40 -13.67 5.54
CA ALA A 71 3.48 -14.98 4.91
C ALA A 71 2.11 -15.47 4.42
N SER A 72 1.06 -15.27 5.23
CA SER A 72 -0.32 -15.65 4.87
C SER A 72 -0.84 -14.85 3.68
N ALA A 73 -0.66 -13.53 3.69
CA ALA A 73 -1.05 -12.66 2.59
C ALA A 73 -0.27 -12.98 1.31
N PHE A 74 1.03 -13.24 1.43
CA PHE A 74 1.88 -13.63 0.29
C PHE A 74 1.37 -14.94 -0.34
N ALA A 75 1.14 -15.97 0.46
CA ALA A 75 0.67 -17.26 -0.01
C ALA A 75 -0.72 -17.18 -0.65
N GLN A 76 -1.64 -16.42 -0.04
CA GLN A 76 -2.97 -16.20 -0.60
C GLN A 76 -2.94 -15.47 -1.95
N GLY A 77 -1.98 -14.57 -2.14
CA GLY A 77 -1.84 -13.82 -3.38
C GLY A 77 -1.17 -14.60 -4.53
N LEU A 78 -0.62 -15.79 -4.30
CA LEU A 78 0.05 -16.57 -5.35
C LEU A 78 -0.96 -17.11 -6.38
N LEU A 79 -0.56 -17.08 -7.65
CA LEU A 79 -1.32 -17.74 -8.71
C LEU A 79 -0.92 -19.22 -8.71
N ASP A 80 -1.90 -20.13 -8.58
CA ASP A 80 -1.73 -21.61 -8.47
C ASP A 80 -0.74 -22.25 -9.46
N ARG A 81 -0.41 -21.57 -10.56
CA ARG A 81 0.52 -22.05 -11.60
C ARG A 81 1.97 -22.16 -11.16
N ASP A 82 2.37 -21.54 -10.04
CA ASP A 82 3.75 -21.61 -9.55
C ASP A 82 4.00 -22.75 -8.53
N LEU A 83 2.94 -23.34 -7.95
CA LEU A 83 3.08 -24.47 -7.01
C LEU A 83 3.30 -25.82 -7.72
N PHE A 84 2.89 -25.95 -8.99
CA PHE A 84 2.94 -27.21 -9.74
C PHE A 84 4.06 -27.31 -10.79
N LYS A 85 4.85 -26.25 -10.99
CA LYS A 85 5.99 -26.29 -11.92
C LYS A 85 7.24 -26.97 -11.34
N SER A 86 7.27 -27.22 -10.03
CA SER A 86 8.39 -27.90 -9.35
C SER A 86 8.21 -29.43 -9.22
N SER A 87 7.12 -30.02 -9.72
CA SER A 87 6.81 -31.45 -9.51
C SER A 87 6.85 -32.33 -10.78
N HIS A 88 7.35 -31.82 -11.91
CA HIS A 88 7.46 -32.59 -13.17
C HIS A 88 8.91 -32.84 -13.64
N GLN A 89 9.86 -32.86 -12.71
CA GLN A 89 11.23 -33.27 -13.00
C GLN A 89 11.81 -34.14 -11.88
N ILE A 90 11.23 -35.33 -11.67
CA ILE A 90 11.91 -36.51 -11.14
C ILE A 90 11.39 -37.73 -11.92
#